data_AF-A0A257EKY1-F1
#
_entry.id   AF-A0A257EKY1-F1
#
_cell.length_a   1.000
_cell.length_b   1.000
_cell.length_c   1.000
_cell.angle_alpha   90.00
_cell.angle_beta   90.00
_cell.angle_gamma   90.00
#
_symmetry.space_group_name_H-M   'P 1'
#
loop_
_entity.id
_entity.type
_entity.pdbx_description
1 polymer ?
#
loop_
_entity_poly.entity_id
_entity_poly.type
_entity_poly.pdbx_seq_one_letter_code
_entity_poly.pdbx_strand_id
1 'polypeptide(L)' 'MFDEADLPKRKSDLIAELAREDLDKLSIAELDDRILALDAEITRSRAKREGAAQFRAAADSLFRK' A
#
# COMPACT_ATOMS: atom_id res chain seq x y z
N MET A 1 -28.42 -17.87 3.14
CA MET A 1 -27.84 -16.66 3.76
C MET A 1 -26.34 -16.93 3.73
N PHE A 2 -25.54 -16.12 3.03
CA PHE A 2 -24.09 -16.32 2.99
C PHE A 2 -23.52 -15.82 4.31
N ASP A 3 -22.83 -16.69 5.06
CA ASP A 3 -22.19 -16.31 6.31
C ASP A 3 -20.94 -15.46 6.03
N GLU A 4 -20.55 -14.58 6.95
CA GLU A 4 -19.36 -13.73 6.80
C GLU A 4 -18.06 -14.55 6.64
N ALA A 5 -18.09 -15.84 7.01
CA ALA A 5 -17.03 -16.81 6.74
C ALA A 5 -16.86 -17.21 5.26
N ASP A 6 -17.90 -17.02 4.43
CA ASP A 6 -17.91 -17.31 2.99
C ASP A 6 -17.43 -16.13 2.13
N LEU A 7 -17.29 -14.94 2.73
CA LEU A 7 -16.70 -13.81 2.06
C LEU A 7 -15.18 -14.05 1.91
N PRO A 8 -14.58 -13.71 0.75
CA PRO A 8 -13.14 -13.73 0.61
C PRO A 8 -12.55 -12.92 1.77
N LYS A 9 -11.76 -13.58 2.64
CA LYS A 9 -11.10 -12.90 3.75
C LYS A 9 -10.44 -11.66 3.17
N ARG A 10 -10.88 -10.47 3.62
CA ARG A 10 -10.19 -9.22 3.27
C ARG A 10 -8.72 -9.50 3.53
N LYS A 11 -7.88 -9.41 2.48
CA LYS A 11 -6.42 -9.47 2.66
C LYS A 11 -6.14 -8.60 3.87
N SER A 12 -5.57 -9.20 4.91
CA SER A 12 -5.25 -8.51 6.15
C SER A 12 -4.72 -7.13 5.79
N ASP A 13 -5.33 -6.09 6.37
CA ASP A 13 -4.92 -4.72 6.08
C ASP A 13 -3.53 -4.52 6.69
N LEU A 14 -2.50 -4.84 5.91
CA LEU A 14 -1.11 -4.87 6.36
C LEU A 14 -0.67 -3.50 6.89
N ILE A 15 -1.27 -2.42 6.40
CA ILE A 15 -1.01 -1.06 6.91
C ILE A 15 -1.63 -0.89 8.29
N ALA A 16 -2.86 -1.37 8.49
CA ALA A 16 -3.50 -1.34 9.80
C ALA A 16 -2.76 -2.22 10.83
N GLU A 17 -2.24 -3.38 10.43
CA GLU A 17 -1.42 -4.22 11.32
C GLU A 17 -0.09 -3.54 11.67
N LEU A 18 0.60 -2.95 10.69
CA LEU A 18 1.85 -2.20 10.89
C LEU A 18 1.66 -1.03 11.86
N ALA A 19 0.52 -0.33 11.78
CA ALA A 19 0.19 0.80 12.64
C ALA A 19 -0.13 0.41 14.10
N ARG A 20 -0.44 -0.87 14.37
CA ARG A 20 -0.69 -1.38 15.72
C ARG A 20 0.56 -1.92 16.40
N GLU A 21 1.67 -2.01 15.68
CA GLU A 21 2.91 -2.52 16.24
C GLU A 21 3.45 -1.58 17.33
N ASP A 22 3.88 -2.18 18.43
CA ASP A 22 4.44 -1.49 19.58
C ASP A 22 5.91 -1.12 19.31
N LEU A 23 6.15 0.16 19.02
CA LEU A 23 7.46 0.68 18.65
C LEU A 23 8.41 0.80 19.86
N ASP A 24 7.91 0.76 21.10
CA ASP A 24 8.75 0.89 22.30
C ASP A 24 9.71 -0.31 22.49
N LYS A 25 9.46 -1.41 21.76
CA LYS A 25 10.29 -2.62 21.75
C LYS A 25 11.44 -2.56 20.74
N LEU A 26 11.45 -1.57 19.86
CA LEU A 26 12.45 -1.42 18.82
C LEU A 26 13.58 -0.51 19.29
N SER A 27 14.81 -0.90 19.00
CA SER A 27 15.97 -0.03 19.11
C SER A 27 15.96 1.07 18.04
N ILE A 28 16.77 2.11 18.22
CA ILE A 28 16.90 3.20 17.23
C ILE A 28 17.32 2.65 15.86
N ALA A 29 18.26 1.70 15.82
CA ALA A 29 18.70 1.10 14.57
C ALA A 29 17.57 0.33 13.86
N GLU A 30 16.74 -0.40 14.61
CA GLU A 30 15.58 -1.11 14.05
C GLU A 30 14.50 -0.13 13.57
N LEU A 31 14.34 1.02 14.24
CA LEU A 31 13.46 2.09 13.78
C LEU A 31 13.98 2.72 12.48
N ASP A 32 15.28 2.95 12.36
CA ASP A 32 15.91 3.46 11.15
C ASP A 32 15.73 2.50 9.98
N ASP A 33 15.98 1.21 10.19
CA ASP A 33 15.76 0.16 9.18
C ASP A 33 14.28 0.09 8.75
N ARG A 34 13.35 0.19 9.72
CA ARG A 34 11.91 0.24 9.45
C ARG A 34 11.55 1.45 8.58
N ILE A 35 12.04 2.64 8.93
CA ILE A 35 11.78 3.87 8.17
C ILE A 35 12.29 3.72 6.73
N LEU A 36 13.52 3.24 6.57
CA LEU A 36 14.13 3.03 5.25
C LEU A 36 13.28 2.11 4.37
N ALA A 37 12.78 1.00 4.93
CA ALA A 37 11.91 0.08 4.22
C ALA A 37 10.57 0.72 3.82
N LEU A 38 9.96 1.50 4.71
CA LEU A 38 8.69 2.18 4.43
C LEU A 38 8.83 3.27 3.36
N ASP A 39 9.91 4.04 3.39
CA ASP A 39 10.18 5.06 2.37
C ASP A 39 10.40 4.45 0.97
N ALA A 40 11.08 3.30 0.91
CA ALA A 40 11.23 2.54 -0.32
C ALA A 40 9.86 2.08 -0.87
N GLU A 41 8.98 1.56 -0.01
CA GLU A 41 7.63 1.15 -0.43
C GLU A 41 6.75 2.34 -0.82
N ILE A 42 6.83 3.47 -0.12
CA ILE A 42 6.14 4.71 -0.52
C ILE A 42 6.59 5.14 -1.93
N THR A 43 7.89 5.10 -2.20
CA THR A 43 8.45 5.44 -3.52
C THR A 43 7.91 4.51 -4.60
N ARG A 44 7.93 3.19 -4.35
CA ARG A 44 7.37 2.20 -5.27
C ARG A 44 5.88 2.40 -5.52
N SER A 45 5.10 2.65 -4.47
CA SER A 45 3.66 2.92 -4.56
C SER A 45 3.36 4.18 -5.37
N ARG A 46 4.13 5.26 -5.17
CA ARG A 46 4.02 6.51 -5.94
C ARG A 46 4.30 6.26 -7.43
N ALA A 47 5.39 5.57 -7.75
CA ALA A 47 5.74 5.24 -9.14
C ALA A 47 4.64 4.42 -9.84
N LYS A 48 4.06 3.44 -9.14
CA LYS A 48 2.95 2.64 -9.69
C LYS A 48 1.71 3.48 -9.95
N ARG A 49 1.35 4.36 -9.01
CA ARG A 49 0.20 5.28 -9.15
C ARG A 49 0.41 6.23 -10.33
N GLU A 50 1.60 6.79 -10.48
CA GLU A 50 1.92 7.68 -11.59
C GLU A 50 1.80 6.97 -12.93
N GLY A 51 2.39 5.79 -13.08
CA GLY A 51 2.26 5.00 -14.31
C GLY A 51 0.80 4.65 -14.63
N ALA A 52 -0.02 4.35 -13.63
CA ALA A 52 -1.46 4.12 -13.82
C ALA A 52 -2.20 5.40 -14.24
N ALA A 53 -1.85 6.56 -13.69
CA ALA A 53 -2.42 7.85 -14.06
C ALA A 53 -2.07 8.24 -15.51
N GLN A 54 -0.82 8.03 -15.92
CA GLN A 54 -0.38 8.26 -17.30
C GLN A 54 -1.12 7.35 -18.29
N PHE A 55 -1.26 6.06 -17.96
CA PHE A 55 -2.03 5.13 -18.79
C PHE A 55 -3.49 5.57 -18.93
N ARG A 56 -4.12 6.01 -17.83
CA ARG A 56 -5.49 6.53 -17.85
C ARG A 56 -5.60 7.77 -18.74
N ALA A 57 -4.69 8.74 -18.61
CA ALA A 57 -4.70 9.95 -19.41
C ALA A 57 -4.53 9.65 -20.91
N ALA A 58 -3.66 8.71 -21.27
CA ALA A 58 -3.49 8.25 -22.64
C ALA A 58 -4.77 7.59 -23.20
N ALA A 59 -5.42 6.74 -22.41
CA ALA A 59 -6.71 6.13 -22.77
C ALA A 59 -7.79 7.20 -22.94
N ASP A 60 -7.93 8.13 -21.98
CA ASP A 60 -8.92 9.21 -22.05
C ASP A 60 -8.73 10.07 -23.32
N SER A 61 -7.49 10.34 -23.74
CA SER A 61 -7.19 11.05 -24.99
C SER A 61 -7.52 10.25 -26.25
N LEU A 62 -7.51 8.92 -26.19
CA LEU A 62 -7.81 8.05 -27.33
C LEU A 62 -9.33 7.89 -27.53
N PHE A 63 -10.10 7.87 -26.45
CA PHE A 63 -11.55 7.61 -26.46
C PHE A 63 -12.42 8.88 -26.40
N ARG A 64 -11.86 10.08 -26.20
CA ARG A 64 -12.60 11.36 -26.22
C ARG A 64 -12.46 12.18 -27.51
N LYS A 65 -12.08 11.54 -28.61
CA LYS A 65 -12.19 12.11 -29.96
C LYS A 65 -13.39 11.52 -30.69
#